data_AF-A0AAN4Z2V7-F1
#
_entry.id   AF-A0AAN4Z2V7-F1
#
_cell.length_a   1.000
_cell.length_b   1.000
_cell.length_c   1.000
_cell.angle_alpha   90.00
_cell.angle_beta   90.00
_cell.angle_gamma   90.00
#
_symmetry.space_group_name_H-M   'P 1'
#
loop_
_entity.id
_entity.type
_entity.pdbx_description
1 polymer ?
#
loop_
_entity_poly.entity_id
_entity_poly.type
_entity_poly.pdbx_seq_one_letter_code
_entity_poly.pdbx_strand_id
1 'polypeptide(L)'
;KILDECAQFMIDRIRIGTVFKLLNFFRAISYDKIERLLRYVDINFVPISNTEEFLEISVNDLEYLLQRDSLNIDDECQVFEALSRWIGQDDMRKQFAARFVE
;
A
#
# COMPACT_ATOMS: atom_id res chain seq x y z
N LYS A 1 2.38 -25.83 -3.34
CA LYS A 1 1.01 -26.39 -3.41
C LYS A 1 0.17 -25.96 -2.23
N ILE A 2 0.34 -26.48 -1.00
CA ILE A 2 -0.48 -26.03 0.15
C ILE A 2 -0.29 -24.53 0.44
N LEU A 3 0.95 -24.05 0.41
CA LEU A 3 1.26 -22.63 0.63
C LEU A 3 0.55 -21.73 -0.38
N ASP A 4 0.57 -22.08 -1.67
CA ASP A 4 -0.08 -21.31 -2.73
C ASP A 4 -1.60 -21.28 -2.52
N GLU A 5 -2.22 -22.41 -2.16
CA GLU A 5 -3.66 -22.50 -1.88
C GLU A 5 -4.06 -21.65 -0.66
N CYS A 6 -3.27 -21.71 0.43
CA CYS A 6 -3.49 -20.89 1.62
C CYS A 6 -3.34 -19.38 1.30
N ALA A 7 -2.30 -19.01 0.56
CA ALA A 7 -2.09 -17.64 0.14
C ALA A 7 -3.25 -17.14 -0.73
N GLN A 8 -3.70 -17.95 -1.69
CA GLN A 8 -4.82 -17.61 -2.55
C GLN A 8 -6.11 -17.42 -1.75
N PHE A 9 -6.39 -18.31 -0.79
CA PHE A 9 -7.53 -18.19 0.12
C PHE A 9 -7.53 -16.88 0.93
N MET A 10 -6.35 -16.45 1.38
CA MET A 10 -6.21 -15.18 2.10
C MET A 10 -6.42 -13.97 1.17
N ILE A 11 -5.85 -14.01 -0.03
CA ILE A 11 -6.01 -12.96 -1.05
C ILE A 11 -7.48 -12.85 -1.49
N ASP A 12 -8.21 -13.95 -1.61
CA ASP A 12 -9.63 -13.95 -1.97
C ASP A 12 -10.54 -13.28 -0.92
N ARG A 13 -10.05 -13.14 0.32
CA ARG A 13 -10.79 -12.59 1.46
C ARG A 13 -10.24 -11.26 1.95
N ILE A 14 -9.38 -10.63 1.17
CA ILE A 14 -8.78 -9.35 1.52
C ILE A 14 -9.84 -8.25 1.69
N ARG A 15 -9.57 -7.35 2.63
CA ARG A 15 -10.33 -6.12 2.87
C ARG A 15 -9.37 -4.93 2.85
N ILE A 16 -9.90 -3.74 2.60
CA ILE A 16 -9.16 -2.47 2.55
C ILE A 16 -8.20 -2.31 3.75
N GLY A 17 -8.68 -2.46 4.99
CA GLY A 17 -7.83 -2.33 6.20
C GLY A 17 -6.91 -3.52 6.52
N THR A 18 -6.95 -4.61 5.75
CA THR A 18 -6.08 -5.78 5.99
C THR A 18 -4.92 -5.88 5.00
N VAL A 19 -4.87 -5.01 4.00
CA VAL A 19 -3.91 -5.07 2.88
C VAL A 19 -2.46 -5.11 3.37
N PHE A 20 -2.04 -4.11 4.17
CA PHE A 20 -0.66 -4.00 4.62
C PHE A 20 -0.26 -5.12 5.59
N LYS A 21 -1.20 -5.58 6.41
CA LYS A 21 -1.01 -6.74 7.30
C LYS A 21 -0.72 -8.00 6.47
N LEU A 22 -1.45 -8.20 5.37
CA LEU A 22 -1.24 -9.33 4.48
C LEU A 22 0.05 -9.21 3.65
N LEU A 23 0.39 -8.02 3.18
CA LEU A 23 1.68 -7.74 2.52
C LEU A 23 2.87 -8.07 3.43
N ASN A 24 2.81 -7.59 4.68
CA ASN A 24 3.84 -7.86 5.68
C ASN A 24 3.93 -9.36 6.02
N PHE A 25 2.79 -10.04 6.12
CA PHE A 25 2.75 -11.48 6.32
C PHE A 25 3.43 -12.24 5.17
N PHE A 26 3.11 -11.92 3.92
CA PHE A 26 3.74 -12.57 2.76
C PHE A 26 5.24 -12.28 2.67
N ARG A 27 5.65 -11.04 2.98
CA ARG A 27 7.07 -10.67 3.10
C ARG A 27 7.79 -11.48 4.16
N ALA A 28 7.18 -11.67 5.34
CA ALA A 28 7.78 -12.40 6.46
C ALA A 28 8.01 -13.89 6.16
N ILE A 29 7.17 -14.49 5.31
CA ILE A 29 7.32 -15.89 4.88
C ILE A 29 8.02 -16.04 3.51
N SER A 30 8.56 -14.95 2.96
CA SER A 30 9.19 -14.89 1.63
C SER A 30 8.30 -15.43 0.51
N TYR A 31 6.99 -15.16 0.57
CA TYR A 31 6.03 -15.49 -0.48
C TYR A 31 5.94 -14.34 -1.48
N ASP A 32 6.23 -14.63 -2.75
CA ASP A 32 6.45 -13.66 -3.82
C ASP A 32 5.30 -13.55 -4.82
N LYS A 33 4.39 -14.53 -4.88
CA LYS A 33 3.24 -14.54 -5.80
C LYS A 33 2.08 -13.67 -5.30
N ILE A 34 2.36 -12.38 -5.11
CA ILE A 34 1.43 -11.38 -4.55
C ILE A 34 0.81 -10.46 -5.60
N GLU A 35 0.94 -10.76 -6.89
CA GLU A 35 0.42 -9.90 -7.97
C GLU A 35 -1.06 -9.57 -7.82
N ARG A 36 -1.89 -10.55 -7.44
CA ARG A 36 -3.33 -10.33 -7.25
C ARG A 36 -3.64 -9.44 -6.06
N LEU A 37 -2.81 -9.52 -5.01
CA LEU A 37 -2.86 -8.60 -3.88
C LEU A 37 -2.48 -7.18 -4.31
N LEU A 38 -1.39 -7.01 -5.06
CA LEU A 38 -0.97 -5.71 -5.56
C LEU A 38 -2.01 -5.08 -6.50
N ARG A 39 -2.63 -5.86 -7.39
CA ARG A 39 -3.77 -5.38 -8.20
C ARG A 39 -4.96 -4.93 -7.35
N TYR A 40 -5.23 -5.62 -6.24
CA TYR A 40 -6.27 -5.17 -5.31
C TYR A 40 -5.90 -3.82 -4.70
N VAL A 41 -4.63 -3.60 -4.35
CA VAL A 41 -4.14 -2.31 -3.85
C VAL A 41 -4.33 -1.22 -4.89
N ASP A 42 -3.92 -1.47 -6.12
CA ASP A 42 -4.02 -0.53 -7.24
C ASP A 42 -5.45 -0.05 -7.46
N ILE A 43 -6.40 -0.99 -7.61
CA ILE A 43 -7.81 -0.70 -7.88
C ILE A 43 -8.46 0.07 -6.72
N ASN A 44 -8.01 -0.20 -5.49
CA ASN A 44 -8.59 0.36 -4.26
C ASN A 44 -7.64 1.36 -3.59
N PHE A 45 -6.76 2.01 -4.33
CA PHE A 45 -5.74 2.89 -3.75
C PHE A 45 -6.36 4.00 -2.90
N VAL A 46 -7.33 4.74 -3.46
CA VAL A 46 -8.01 5.85 -2.77
C VAL A 46 -8.67 5.43 -1.44
N PRO A 47 -9.49 4.36 -1.36
CA PRO A 47 -10.02 3.94 -0.08
C PRO A 47 -8.95 3.38 0.87
N ILE A 48 -7.89 2.75 0.35
CA ILE A 48 -6.76 2.27 1.16
C ILE A 48 -5.98 3.44 1.77
N SER A 49 -5.71 4.51 1.01
CA SER A 49 -4.95 5.67 1.49
C SER A 49 -5.64 6.42 2.64
N ASN A 50 -6.96 6.24 2.76
CA ASN A 50 -7.77 6.80 3.83
C ASN A 50 -7.79 5.96 5.12
N THR A 51 -7.20 4.76 5.13
CA THR A 51 -7.15 3.89 6.31
C THR A 51 -6.14 4.35 7.36
N GLU A 52 -6.29 3.88 8.59
CA GLU A 52 -5.27 4.05 9.63
C GLU A 52 -4.03 3.19 9.32
N GLU A 53 -4.23 1.97 8.80
CA GLU A 53 -3.12 1.10 8.43
C GLU A 53 -2.19 1.72 7.37
N PHE A 54 -2.73 2.54 6.46
CA PHE A 54 -1.91 3.30 5.52
C PHE A 54 -0.98 4.29 6.23
N LEU A 55 -1.42 4.93 7.32
CA LEU A 55 -0.60 5.89 8.06
C LEU A 55 0.54 5.21 8.84
N GLU A 56 0.45 3.91 9.07
CA GLU A 56 1.45 3.12 9.77
C GLU A 56 2.55 2.55 8.86
N ILE A 57 2.41 2.65 7.53
CA ILE A 57 3.39 2.08 6.60
C ILE A 57 4.72 2.84 6.62
N SER A 58 5.80 2.13 6.29
CA SER A 58 7.13 2.74 6.19
C SER A 58 7.25 3.69 4.99
N VAL A 59 8.20 4.62 5.04
CA VAL A 59 8.48 5.52 3.90
C VAL A 59 8.83 4.75 2.62
N ASN A 60 9.50 3.60 2.75
CA ASN A 60 9.86 2.77 1.61
C ASN A 60 8.65 2.04 1.02
N ASP A 61 7.72 1.59 1.86
CA ASP A 61 6.47 1.00 1.37
C ASP A 61 5.57 2.04 0.71
N LEU A 62 5.55 3.27 1.25
CA LEU A 62 4.85 4.39 0.65
C LEU A 62 5.45 4.75 -0.72
N GLU A 63 6.76 4.92 -0.80
CA GLU A 63 7.47 5.20 -2.06
C GLU A 63 7.22 4.11 -3.10
N TYR A 64 7.35 2.84 -2.71
CA TYR A 64 7.03 1.72 -3.58
C TYR A 64 5.58 1.76 -4.08
N LEU A 65 4.64 2.16 -3.23
CA LEU A 65 3.22 2.24 -3.58
C LEU A 65 2.94 3.40 -4.53
N LEU A 66 3.47 4.60 -4.25
CA LEU A 66 3.22 5.81 -5.04
C LEU A 66 3.94 5.80 -6.40
N GLN A 67 5.03 5.04 -6.56
CA GLN A 67 5.73 4.87 -7.83
C GLN A 67 5.04 3.89 -8.80
N ARG A 68 3.86 3.35 -8.46
CA ARG A 68 3.17 2.37 -9.30
C ARG A 68 2.35 3.08 -10.36
N ASP A 69 2.71 2.89 -11.62
CA ASP A 69 1.93 3.40 -12.77
C ASP A 69 0.52 2.79 -12.90
N SER A 70 0.22 1.74 -12.13
CA SER A 70 -1.04 1.01 -12.17
C SER A 70 -2.08 1.48 -11.14
N LEU A 71 -1.78 2.50 -10.33
CA LEU A 71 -2.75 3.02 -9.35
C LEU A 71 -4.03 3.51 -10.04
N ASN A 72 -5.18 3.07 -9.55
CA ASN A 72 -6.47 3.52 -10.05
C ASN A 72 -6.86 4.83 -9.36
N ILE A 73 -6.46 5.93 -9.97
CA ILE A 73 -6.72 7.31 -9.54
C ILE A 73 -7.38 8.10 -10.68
N ASP A 74 -8.18 9.08 -10.30
CA ASP A 74 -8.78 10.04 -11.25
C ASP A 74 -7.75 11.07 -11.71
N ASP A 75 -6.90 11.51 -10.79
CA ASP A 75 -5.82 12.47 -11.01
C ASP A 75 -4.71 12.35 -9.94
N GLU A 76 -3.58 13.02 -10.20
CA GLU A 76 -2.43 13.07 -9.30
C GLU A 76 -2.70 13.81 -7.98
N CYS A 77 -3.79 14.59 -7.87
CA CYS A 77 -4.14 15.22 -6.60
C CYS A 77 -4.49 14.15 -5.56
N GLN A 78 -5.07 13.01 -5.95
CA GLN A 78 -5.35 11.90 -5.03
C GLN A 78 -4.08 11.28 -4.43
N VAL A 79 -3.00 11.21 -5.22
CA VAL A 79 -1.68 10.75 -4.73
C VAL A 79 -1.08 11.78 -3.78
N PHE A 80 -1.16 13.07 -4.15
CA PHE A 80 -0.68 14.16 -3.30
C PHE A 80 -1.43 14.25 -1.96
N GLU A 81 -2.75 14.06 -1.96
CA GLU A 81 -3.57 14.02 -0.76
C GLU A 81 -3.20 12.85 0.15
N ALA A 82 -3.01 11.65 -0.43
CA ALA A 82 -2.56 10.47 0.31
C ALA A 82 -1.19 10.71 0.98
N LEU A 83 -0.23 11.25 0.22
CA LEU A 83 1.09 11.61 0.73
C LEU A 83 0.99 12.66 1.85
N SER A 84 0.20 13.72 1.64
CA SER A 84 0.00 14.79 2.61
C SER A 84 -0.60 14.26 3.91
N ARG A 85 -1.57 13.34 3.82
CA ARG A 85 -2.15 12.65 4.98
C ARG A 85 -1.10 11.82 5.72
N TRP A 86 -0.28 11.06 5.00
CA TRP A 86 0.78 10.24 5.60
C TRP A 86 1.86 11.07 6.30
N ILE A 87 2.28 12.20 5.67
CA ILE A 87 3.24 13.14 6.26
C ILE A 87 2.62 13.84 7.48
N GLY A 88 1.34 14.22 7.40
CA GLY A 88 0.64 14.92 8.48
C GLY A 88 0.48 14.11 9.77
N GLN A 89 0.65 12.79 9.73
CA GLN A 89 0.56 11.92 10.91
C GLN A 89 1.74 12.08 11.88
N ASP A 90 2.93 12.43 11.38
CA ASP A 90 4.14 12.55 12.19
C ASP A 90 5.02 13.67 11.62
N ASP A 91 5.25 14.71 12.41
CA ASP A 91 6.06 15.87 12.02
C ASP A 91 7.47 15.49 11.55
N MET A 92 8.05 14.40 12.05
CA MET A 92 9.36 13.92 11.59
C MET A 92 9.33 13.46 10.13
N ARG A 93 8.17 13.09 9.59
CA ARG A 93 8.01 12.64 8.20
C ARG A 93 8.13 13.77 7.19
N LYS A 94 8.03 15.03 7.62
CA LYS A 94 8.23 16.21 6.75
C LYS A 94 9.58 16.19 6.05
N GLN A 95 10.61 15.60 6.65
CA GLN A 95 11.93 15.45 6.05
C GLN A 95 11.92 14.56 4.79
N PHE A 96 10.94 13.66 4.66
CA PHE A 96 10.82 12.77 3.51
C PHE A 96 10.04 13.40 2.35
N ALA A 97 9.39 14.55 2.53
CA ALA A 97 8.60 15.20 1.49
C ALA A 97 9.39 15.40 0.20
N ALA A 98 10.67 15.79 0.31
CA ALA A 98 11.55 16.00 -0.83
C ALA A 98 11.78 14.76 -1.72
N ARG A 99 11.54 13.53 -1.20
CA ARG A 99 11.66 12.28 -1.99
C ARG A 99 10.55 12.11 -3.03
N PHE A 100 9.47 12.90 -2.92
CA PHE A 100 8.25 12.73 -3.72
C PHE A 100 7.96 13.94 -4.63
N VAL A 101 8.90 14.88 -4.80
CA VAL A 101 8.71 16.16 -5.53
C VAL A 101 9.62 16.24 -6.78
N GLU A 102 10.04 15.10 -7.33
CA GLU A 102 10.78 15.07 -8.62
C GLU A 102 9.86 15.04 -9.84
#